data_AF-A0A1E7GS98-F1
#
_entry.id   AF-A0A1E7GS98-F1
#
_cell.length_a   1.000
_cell.length_b   1.000
_cell.length_c   1.000
_cell.angle_alpha   90.00
_cell.angle_beta   90.00
_cell.angle_gamma   90.00
#
_symmetry.space_group_name_H-M   'P 1'
#
loop_
_entity.id
_entity.type
_entity.pdbx_description
1 polymer ?
#
loop_
_entity_poly.entity_id
_entity_poly.type
_entity_poly.pdbx_seq_one_letter_code
_entity_poly.pdbx_strand_id
1 'polypeptide(L)' 'MPLTFQNPADYEHLVEGAVLEIRDVRQRIEGGAREIPVQLNGTEIITLLDVSPRQRDSLLAGGTLNQVRQEL' A
#
# COMPACT_ATOMS: atom_id res chain seq x y z
N MET A 1 -5.46 0.66 3.26
CA MET A 1 -4.02 0.98 3.12
C MET A 1 -3.92 2.39 2.59
N PRO A 2 -3.40 3.35 3.38
CA PRO A 2 -3.22 4.73 2.93
C PRO A 2 -1.90 4.84 2.15
N LEU A 3 -1.97 5.13 0.85
CA LEU A 3 -0.79 5.37 0.02
C LEU A 3 -0.78 6.82 -0.46
N THR A 4 0.42 7.43 -0.47
CA THR A 4 0.66 8.74 -1.07
C THR A 4 1.70 8.62 -2.16
N PHE A 5 1.61 9.42 -3.23
CA PHE A 5 2.65 9.41 -4.26
C PHE A 5 3.95 9.99 -3.68
N GLN A 6 5.07 9.33 -3.95
CA GLN A 6 6.38 9.90 -3.64
C GLN A 6 6.66 11.12 -4.53
N ASN A 7 6.30 11.02 -5.81
CA ASN A 7 6.31 12.12 -6.76
C ASN A 7 4.86 12.60 -7.02
N PRO A 8 4.46 13.81 -6.61
CA PRO A 8 3.12 14.32 -6.85
C PRO A 8 2.71 14.37 -8.33
N ALA A 9 3.66 14.52 -9.25
CA ALA A 9 3.38 14.55 -10.69
C ALA A 9 2.89 13.20 -11.23
N ASP A 10 3.14 12.08 -10.52
CA ASP A 10 2.64 10.76 -10.91
C ASP A 10 1.11 10.70 -10.93
N TYR A 11 0.45 11.60 -10.18
CA TYR A 11 -1.01 11.75 -10.20
C TYR A 11 -1.54 12.20 -11.57
N GLU A 12 -0.76 12.96 -12.34
CA GLU A 12 -1.17 13.42 -13.68
C GLU A 12 -1.25 12.27 -14.70
N HIS A 13 -0.57 11.15 -14.41
CA HIS A 13 -0.61 9.94 -15.24
C HIS A 13 -1.82 9.05 -14.93
N LEU A 14 -2.57 9.33 -13.87
CA LEU A 14 -3.80 8.61 -13.55
C LEU A 14 -4.96 9.12 -14.40
N VAL A 15 -5.42 8.23 -15.26
CA VAL A 15 -6.64 8.43 -16.04
C VAL A 15 -7.74 7.54 -15.48
N GLU A 16 -8.98 7.96 -15.67
CA GLU A 16 -10.13 7.11 -15.32
C GLU A 16 -10.05 5.77 -16.06
N GLY A 17 -10.29 4.68 -15.34
CA GLY A 17 -10.15 3.32 -15.87
C GLY A 17 -8.71 2.79 -15.91
N ALA A 18 -7.71 3.54 -15.45
CA ALA A 18 -6.35 3.03 -15.28
C ALA A 18 -6.32 1.85 -14.30
N VAL A 19 -5.51 0.83 -14.62
CA VAL A 19 -5.32 -0.34 -13.78
C VAL A 19 -4.04 -0.17 -12.98
N LEU A 20 -4.16 -0.30 -11.66
CA LEU A 20 -3.05 -0.29 -10.72
C LEU A 20 -2.78 -1.71 -10.22
N GLU A 21 -1.53 -2.14 -10.30
CA GLU A 21 -1.09 -3.44 -9.77
C GLU A 21 -0.03 -3.23 -8.68
N ILE A 22 -0.26 -3.83 -7.50
CA ILE A 22 0.68 -3.80 -6.38
C ILE A 22 1.12 -5.23 -6.09
N ARG A 23 2.36 -5.57 -6.44
CA ARG A 23 2.91 -6.91 -6.27
C ARG A 23 3.52 -7.10 -4.89
N ASP A 24 3.35 -8.31 -4.34
CA ASP A 24 3.93 -8.72 -3.06
C ASP A 24 3.59 -7.78 -1.89
N VAL A 25 2.41 -7.15 -1.96
CA VAL A 25 2.01 -6.09 -1.01
C VAL A 25 2.03 -6.58 0.43
N ARG A 26 1.64 -7.84 0.67
CA ARG A 26 1.65 -8.44 2.00
C ARG A 26 3.08 -8.59 2.53
N GLN A 27 3.99 -9.19 1.76
CA GLN A 27 5.39 -9.37 2.21
C GLN A 27 6.09 -8.01 2.41
N ARG A 28 5.78 -7.01 1.58
CA ARG A 28 6.33 -5.65 1.73
C ARG A 28 5.87 -4.98 3.02
N ILE A 29 4.57 -5.10 3.34
CA ILE A 29 4.02 -4.58 4.59
C ILE A 29 4.61 -5.34 5.78
N GLU A 30 4.69 -6.67 5.76
CA GLU A 30 5.32 -7.50 6.81
C GLU A 30 6.80 -7.16 7.02
N GLY A 31 7.57 -7.00 5.93
CA GLY A 31 8.99 -6.63 5.95
C GLY A 31 9.24 -5.16 6.32
N GLY A 32 8.18 -4.39 6.47
CA GLY A 32 8.22 -3.05 6.98
C GLY A 32 8.55 -1.95 5.98
N ALA A 33 8.34 -2.22 4.69
CA ALA A 33 8.58 -1.28 3.62
C ALA A 33 7.79 0.04 3.83
N ARG A 34 8.50 1.15 3.63
CA ARG A 34 7.90 2.49 3.55
C ARG A 34 7.52 2.83 2.12
N GLU A 35 8.31 2.37 1.16
CA GLU A 35 8.06 2.55 -0.27
C GLU A 35 7.35 1.32 -0.83
N ILE A 36 6.22 1.57 -1.49
CA ILE A 36 5.37 0.57 -2.13
C ILE A 36 5.35 0.89 -3.63
N PRO A 37 6.09 0.14 -4.46
CA PRO A 37 6.00 0.26 -5.91
C PRO A 37 4.61 -0.15 -6.39
N VAL A 38 4.06 0.66 -7.28
CA VAL A 38 2.76 0.43 -7.93
C VAL A 38 2.96 0.50 -9.43
N GLN A 39 2.45 -0.49 -10.14
CA GLN A 39 2.46 -0.51 -11.60
C GLN A 39 1.21 0.18 -12.12
N LEU A 40 1.39 1.27 -12.85
CA LEU A 40 0.36 2.06 -13.51
C LEU A 40 0.53 1.90 -15.02
N ASN A 41 -0.39 1.18 -15.67
CA ASN A 41 -0.37 0.95 -17.12
C ASN A 41 0.99 0.44 -17.67
N GLY A 42 1.72 -0.35 -16.86
CA GLY A 42 3.05 -0.89 -17.21
C GLY A 42 4.24 -0.01 -16.83
N THR A 43 3.99 1.17 -16.26
CA THR A 43 5.02 2.05 -15.68
C THR A 43 5.03 1.91 -14.17
N GLU A 44 6.19 1.71 -13.57
CA GLU A 44 6.33 1.69 -12.12
C GLU A 44 6.37 3.12 -11.55
N ILE A 45 5.51 3.39 -10.56
CA ILE A 45 5.53 4.60 -9.74
C ILE A 45 5.78 4.21 -8.28
N ILE A 46 6.38 5.11 -7.50
CA ILE A 46 6.66 4.88 -6.09
C ILE A 46 5.59 5.58 -5.24
N THR A 47 4.97 4.80 -4.35
CA THR A 47 4.08 5.32 -3.33
C THR A 47 4.65 5.11 -1.93
N LEU A 48 4.21 5.90 -0.97
CA LEU A 48 4.65 5.85 0.42
C LEU A 48 3.52 5.34 1.30
N LEU A 49 3.86 4.40 2.17
CA LEU A 49 3.00 3.89 3.23
C LEU A 49 3.50 4.46 4.57
N ASP A 50 2.92 5.59 4.99
CA ASP A 50 3.27 6.25 6.24
C ASP A 50 2.32 5.80 7.36
N VAL A 51 2.65 4.65 7.96
CA VAL A 51 1.86 4.04 9.04
C VAL A 51 2.78 3.58 10.16
N SER A 52 2.29 3.70 11.39
CA SER A 52 2.96 3.15 12.57
C SER A 52 2.98 1.61 12.54
N PRO A 53 3.86 0.96 13.33
CA PRO A 53 3.87 -0.50 13.45
C PRO A 53 2.51 -1.11 13.81
N ARG A 54 1.77 -0.48 14.73
CA ARG A 54 0.42 -0.98 15.11
C ARG A 54 -0.57 -0.92 13.96
N GLN A 55 -0.53 0.16 13.18
CA GLN A 55 -1.39 0.31 12.00
C GLN A 55 -1.01 -0.69 10.91
N ARG A 56 0.28 -1.03 10.79
CA ARG A 56 0.77 -2.07 9.90
C ARG A 56 0.24 -3.45 10.29
N ASP A 57 0.23 -3.79 11.57
CA ASP A 57 -0.37 -5.03 12.07
C ASP A 57 -1.87 -5.10 11.74
N SER A 58 -2.59 -3.99 11.90
CA SER A 58 -4.00 -3.88 11.50
C SER A 58 -4.21 -4.09 10.00
N LEU A 59 -3.29 -3.60 9.14
CA LEU A 59 -3.35 -3.82 7.69
C LEU A 59 -3.15 -5.30 7.34
N LEU A 60 -2.21 -5.99 8.01
CA LEU A 60 -1.87 -7.40 7.76
C LEU A 60 -2.96 -8.37 8.21
N ALA A 61 -3.71 -8.02 9.24
CA ALA A 61 -4.89 -8.75 9.67
C ALA A 61 -6.05 -8.67 8.64
N GLY A 62 -5.96 -7.78 7.64
CA GLY A 62 -7.07 -7.50 6.71
C GLY A 62 -8.10 -6.54 7.30
N GLY A 63 -7.69 -5.70 8.25
CA GLY A 63 -8.52 -4.70 8.93
C GLY A 63 -8.51 -4.87 10.44
N THR A 64 -8.82 -3.78 11.16
CA THR A 64 -8.83 -3.71 12.63
C THR A 64 -9.72 -4.78 13.26
N LEU A 65 -10.83 -5.13 12.61
CA LEU A 65 -11.78 -6.14 13.12
C LEU A 65 -11.18 -7.56 13.14
N ASN A 66 -10.35 -7.89 12.15
CA ASN A 66 -9.67 -9.19 12.09
C ASN A 66 -8.51 -9.26 13.08
N GLN A 67 -7.85 -8.14 13.38
CA GLN A 67 -6.79 -8.09 14.39
C GLN A 67 -7.35 -8.47 15.77
N VAL A 68 -8.48 -7.89 16.16
CA VAL A 68 -9.15 -8.21 17.44
C VAL A 68 -9.60 -9.68 17.48
N ARG A 69 -9.96 -10.28 16.34
CA ARG A 69 -10.36 -11.69 16.26
C ARG A 69 -9.18 -12.67 16.33
N GLN A 70 -7.94 -12.21 16.10
CA GLN A 70 -6.74 -13.04 16.27
C GLN A 70 -6.12 -12.94 17.67
N GLU A 71 -6.49 -11.90 18.43
CA GLU A 71 -6.07 -11.70 19.82
C GLU A 71 -7.01 -12.39 20.85
N LEU A 72 -8.05 -13.10 20.38
CA LEU A 72 -8.97 -13.94 21.16
C LEU A 72 -8.71 -15.43 20.91
#